data_AF-A0A7C1QXH3-F1
#
_entry.id   AF-A0A7C1QXH3-F1
#
_cell.length_a   1.000
_cell.length_b   1.000
_cell.length_c   1.000
_cell.angle_alpha   90.00
_cell.angle_beta   90.00
_cell.angle_gamma   90.00
#
_symmetry.space_group_name_H-M   'P 1'
#
loop_
_entity.id
_entity.type
_entity.pdbx_description
1 polymer ?
#
loop_
_entity_poly.entity_id
_entity_poly.type
_entity_poly.pdbx_seq_one_letter_code
_entity_poly.pdbx_strand_id
1 'polypeptide(L)' 'MRTTIELSDDLISILRSFAVKKGYRGYSKLIEEAVDFYLKENEKRELNRGNILKMKGSWNKKEAEKTKKRLEEIRRNWKI' A
#
# COMPACT_ATOMS: atom_id res chain seq x y z
N MET A 1 23.45 -0.33 10.75
CA MET A 1 24.03 1.00 10.48
C MET A 1 23.30 2.03 11.34
N ARG A 2 23.98 3.00 11.96
CA ARG A 2 23.33 4.04 12.78
C ARG A 2 23.02 5.23 11.89
N THR A 3 21.74 5.57 11.78
CA THR A 3 21.25 6.73 11.03
C THR A 3 20.50 7.65 11.99
N THR A 4 20.75 8.95 11.89
CA THR A 4 19.98 9.97 12.60
C THR A 4 18.93 10.50 11.65
N ILE A 5 17.68 10.58 12.12
CA ILE A 5 16.56 11.14 11.38
C ILE A 5 15.87 12.15 12.28
N GLU A 6 15.32 13.20 11.68
CA GLU A 6 14.52 14.19 12.38
C GLU A 6 13.06 13.75 12.42
N LEU A 7 12.46 13.81 13.59
CA LEU A 7 11.06 13.46 13.84
C LEU A 7 10.49 14.50 14.81
N SER A 8 9.20 14.81 14.69
CA SER A 8 8.55 15.69 15.66
C SER A 8 8.48 15.05 17.05
N ASP A 9 8.51 15.88 18.08
CA ASP A 9 8.43 15.41 19.47
C ASP A 9 7.15 14.61 19.75
N ASP A 10 6.02 15.02 19.15
CA ASP A 10 4.76 14.29 19.22
C ASP A 10 4.88 12.88 18.66
N LEU A 11 5.53 12.75 17.50
CA LEU A 11 5.74 11.47 16.86
C LEU A 11 6.67 10.58 17.70
N ILE A 12 7.74 11.14 18.26
CA ILE A 12 8.65 10.42 19.17
C ILE A 12 7.88 9.91 20.39
N SER A 13 7.00 10.72 20.98
CA SER A 13 6.16 10.32 22.12
C SER A 13 5.27 9.13 21.78
N ILE A 14 4.57 9.20 20.63
CA ILE A 14 3.72 8.13 20.13
C ILE A 14 4.55 6.86 19.90
N LEU A 15 5.68 6.96 19.20
CA LEU A 15 6.55 5.82 18.88
C LEU A 15 7.07 5.13 20.13
N ARG A 16 7.46 5.89 21.17
CA ARG A 16 7.87 5.35 22.47
C ARG A 16 6.72 4.58 23.12
N SER A 17 5.52 5.14 23.13
CA SER A 17 4.34 4.47 23.71
C SER A 17 4.02 3.15 23.01
N PHE A 18 4.13 3.09 21.68
CA PHE A 18 3.91 1.88 20.89
C PHE A 18 5.02 0.84 21.07
N ALA A 19 6.27 1.27 21.16
CA ALA A 19 7.40 0.39 21.43
C ALA A 19 7.23 -0.33 22.78
N VAL A 20 6.80 0.39 23.82
CA VAL A 20 6.51 -0.21 25.14
C VAL A 20 5.38 -1.22 25.05
N LYS A 21 4.28 -0.90 24.35
CA LYS A 21 3.16 -1.84 24.14
C LYS A 21 3.59 -3.12 23.41
N LYS A 22 4.56 -3.04 22.50
CA LYS A 22 5.14 -4.20 21.82
C LYS A 22 6.26 -4.92 22.61
N GLY A 23 6.62 -4.45 23.79
CA GLY A 23 7.71 -5.02 24.60
C GLY A 23 9.11 -4.69 24.09
N TYR A 24 9.28 -3.64 23.29
CA TYR A 24 10.58 -3.20 22.80
C TYR A 24 11.25 -2.22 23.77
N ARG A 25 12.57 -2.32 23.88
CA ARG A 25 13.40 -1.42 24.72
C ARG A 25 13.49 0.02 24.17
N GLY A 26 13.03 0.25 22.94
CA GLY A 26 13.01 1.54 22.27
C GLY A 26 12.27 1.45 20.94
N TYR A 27 12.11 2.59 20.25
CA TYR A 27 11.33 2.68 19.02
C TYR A 27 12.10 2.35 17.73
N SER A 28 13.42 2.12 17.79
CA SER A 28 14.23 1.85 16.58
C SER A 28 13.73 0.66 15.77
N LYS A 29 13.38 -0.45 16.43
CA LYS A 29 12.84 -1.64 15.76
C LYS A 29 11.47 -1.37 15.12
N LEU A 30 10.67 -0.52 15.76
CA LEU A 30 9.37 -0.12 15.24
C LEU A 30 9.50 0.79 14.01
N ILE A 31 10.52 1.66 13.97
CA ILE A 31 10.86 2.45 12.78
C ILE A 31 11.31 1.55 11.64
N GLU A 32 12.16 0.56 11.91
CA GLU A 32 12.62 -0.40 10.89
C GLU A 32 11.45 -1.17 10.27
N GLU A 33 10.54 -1.69 11.11
CA GLU A 33 9.30 -2.34 10.66
C GLU A 33 8.42 -1.40 9.81
N ALA A 34 8.28 -0.14 10.23
CA ALA A 34 7.46 0.84 9.52
C ALA A 34 8.05 1.19 8.15
N VAL A 35 9.38 1.36 8.06
CA VAL A 35 10.07 1.65 6.80
C VAL A 35 10.00 0.46 5.85
N ASP A 36 10.24 -0.76 6.35
CA ASP A 36 10.12 -1.99 5.54
C ASP A 36 8.68 -2.17 5.01
N PHE A 37 7.68 -1.96 5.86
CA PHE A 37 6.28 -1.99 5.46
C PHE A 37 5.97 -0.93 4.38
N TYR A 38 6.42 0.31 4.58
CA TYR A 38 6.22 1.39 3.62
C TYR A 38 6.84 1.07 2.26
N LEU A 39 8.09 0.58 2.24
CA LEU A 39 8.79 0.24 1.00
C LEU A 39 8.09 -0.91 0.26
N LYS A 40 7.74 -1.99 0.96
CA LYS A 40 7.01 -3.12 0.37
C LYS A 40 5.65 -2.72 -0.18
N GLU A 41 4.93 -1.89 0.55
CA GLU A 41 3.61 -1.43 0.13
C GLU A 41 3.71 -0.45 -1.04
N ASN A 42 4.73 0.42 -1.05
CA ASN A 42 4.98 1.32 -2.16
C ASN A 42 5.43 0.56 -3.42
N GLU A 43 6.27 -0.45 -3.30
CA GLU A 43 6.65 -1.33 -4.41
C GLU A 43 5.43 -2.03 -5.00
N LYS A 44 4.56 -2.61 -4.18
CA LYS A 44 3.29 -3.18 -4.63
C LYS A 44 2.41 -2.15 -5.36
N ARG A 45 2.32 -0.93 -4.83
CA ARG A 45 1.54 0.15 -5.44
C ARG A 45 2.10 0.55 -6.80
N GLU A 46 3.40 0.73 -6.91
CA GLU A 46 4.06 1.10 -8.17
C GLU A 46 3.99 -0.04 -9.20
N LEU A 47 4.13 -1.29 -8.77
CA LEU A 47 4.00 -2.46 -9.64
C LEU A 47 2.54 -2.62 -10.13
N ASN A 48 1.56 -2.42 -9.25
CA ASN A 48 0.14 -2.39 -9.63
C ASN A 48 -0.17 -1.22 -10.55
N ARG A 49 0.35 -0.02 -10.27
CA ARG A 49 0.16 1.18 -11.09
C ARG A 49 0.80 1.02 -12.46
N GLY A 50 2.00 0.46 -12.54
CA GLY A 50 2.69 0.11 -13.78
C GLY A 50 1.92 -0.91 -14.60
N ASN A 51 1.36 -1.94 -13.96
CA ASN A 51 0.51 -2.91 -14.63
C ASN A 51 -0.79 -2.28 -15.15
N ILE A 52 -1.47 -1.45 -14.34
CA ILE A 52 -2.68 -0.73 -14.75
C ILE A 52 -2.38 0.24 -15.90
N LEU A 53 -1.24 0.94 -15.88
CA LEU A 53 -0.81 1.84 -16.95
C LEU A 53 -0.44 1.07 -18.22
N LYS A 54 0.20 -0.10 -18.13
CA LYS A 54 0.44 -1.00 -19.27
C LYS A 54 -0.86 -1.55 -19.85
N MET A 55 -1.89 -1.71 -19.02
CA MET A 55 -3.24 -2.10 -19.48
C MET A 55 -3.99 -0.94 -20.15
N LYS A 56 -3.58 0.31 -19.93
CA LYS A 56 -4.20 1.50 -20.54
C LYS A 56 -3.89 1.53 -22.04
N GLY A 57 -4.87 1.13 -22.85
CA GLY A 57 -4.78 1.12 -24.31
C GLY A 57 -4.35 -0.22 -24.92
N SER A 58 -4.15 -1.26 -24.12
CA SER A 58 -3.80 -2.60 -24.63
C SER A 58 -5.01 -3.44 -25.07
N TRP A 59 -6.23 -3.03 -24.72
CA TRP A 59 -7.44 -3.71 -25.17
C TRP A 59 -7.83 -3.28 -26.57
N ASN A 60 -8.03 -4.26 -27.45
CA ASN A 60 -8.71 -4.00 -28.71
C ASN A 60 -10.21 -3.72 -28.45
N LYS A 61 -10.89 -3.07 -29.41
CA LYS A 61 -12.31 -2.67 -29.25
C LYS A 61 -13.23 -3.84 -28.86
N LYS A 62 -12.96 -5.06 -29.37
CA LYS A 62 -13.76 -6.25 -29.08
C LYS A 62 -13.57 -6.73 -27.63
N GLU A 63 -12.34 -6.72 -27.13
CA GLU A 63 -12.02 -7.09 -25.74
C GLU A 63 -12.60 -6.09 -24.74
N ALA A 64 -12.55 -4.80 -25.06
CA ALA A 64 -13.17 -3.76 -24.26
C ALA A 64 -14.70 -3.94 -24.17
N GLU A 65 -15.37 -4.17 -25.31
CA GLU A 65 -16.82 -4.39 -25.36
C GLU A 65 -17.24 -5.64 -24.57
N LYS A 66 -16.48 -6.74 -24.72
CA LYS A 66 -16.74 -8.00 -24.01
C LYS A 66 -16.56 -7.85 -22.50
N THR A 67 -15.53 -7.13 -22.07
CA THR A 67 -15.26 -6.91 -20.65
C THR A 67 -16.27 -5.95 -20.03
N LYS A 68 -16.72 -4.93 -20.78
CA LYS A 68 -17.80 -4.02 -20.37
C LYS A 68 -19.11 -4.77 -20.12
N LYS A 69 -19.52 -5.64 -21.06
CA LYS A 69 -20.72 -6.48 -20.89
C LYS A 69 -20.63 -7.37 -19.66
N ARG A 70 -19.48 -7.99 -19.43
CA ARG A 70 -19.25 -8.84 -18.24
C ARG A 70 -19.33 -8.05 -16.92
N LEU A 71 -18.77 -6.84 -16.88
CA LEU A 71 -18.88 -5.96 -15.71
C LEU A 71 -20.33 -5.49 -15.45
N GLU A 72 -21.09 -5.24 -16.51
CA GLU A 72 -22.52 -4.90 -16.41
C GLU A 72 -23.34 -6.07 -15.88
N GLU A 73 -23.06 -7.31 -16.31
CA GLU A 73 -23.70 -8.51 -15.75
C GLU A 73 -23.36 -8.72 -14.27
N ILE A 74 -22.09 -8.53 -13.88
CA ILE A 74 -21.68 -8.62 -12.48
C ILE A 74 -22.39 -7.56 -11.63
N ARG A 75 -22.49 -6.32 -12.12
CA ARG A 75 -23.22 -5.24 -11.42
C ARG A 75 -24.70 -5.54 -11.29
N ARG A 76 -25.34 -6.10 -12.32
CA ARG A 76 -26.77 -6.48 -12.27
C ARG A 76 -27.03 -7.61 -11.27
N ASN A 77 -26.08 -8.54 -11.14
CA ASN A 77 -26.18 -9.68 -10.24
C ASN A 77 -25.55 -9.42 -8.86
N TRP A 78 -25.09 -8.19 -8.61
CA TRP A 78 -24.58 -7.78 -7.31
C TRP A 78 -25.77 -7.64 -6.37
N LYS A 79 -26.05 -8.70 -5.59
CA LYS A 79 -26.98 -8.60 -4.48
C LYS A 79 -26.38 -7.62 -3.46
N ILE A 80 -27.07 -6.51 -3.22
CA ILE A 80 -26.87 -5.66 -2.05
C ILE A 80 -27.32 -6.45 -0.83
#